data_AF-A0A1B6KLK0-F1
#
_entry.id   AF-A0A1B6KLK0-F1
#
_cell.length_a   1.000
_cell.length_b   1.000
_cell.length_c   1.000
_cell.angle_alpha   90.00
_cell.angle_beta   90.00
_cell.angle_gamma   90.00
#
_symmetry.space_group_name_H-M   'P 1'
#
loop_
_entity.id
_entity.type
_entity.pdbx_description
1 polymer ?
#
loop_
_entity_poly.entity_id
_entity_poly.type
_entity_poly.pdbx_seq_one_letter_code
_entity_poly.pdbx_strand_id
1 'polypeptide(L)'
;MKEIKKRNKYLHKKVTKNEDIVDDEENENIESSYMEPMNPKWYEEMPKEPAEFPECKESQIIALKSEAEVVLKREEEMFNKKAGRNGNHDKAWLRTVISKGTASDRVAAYVVTIQDAPVYNLTALRNLVNMVKVSKKKECLVVMETLTELFHSDLLRPGRKLRKFEQQPLSLLQELTSGNAMTRKKYLSYWMFEDHLKSLYAQFIHALDVVSKDTVDAYREKA
;
A
#
# COMPACT_ATOMS: atom_id res chain seq x y z
N MET A 1 -25.71 36.14 0.39
CA MET A 1 -24.31 36.54 0.61
C MET A 1 -24.02 36.44 2.10
N LYS A 2 -23.34 35.37 2.53
CA LYS A 2 -22.92 35.16 3.92
C LYS A 2 -21.52 34.52 3.93
N GLU A 3 -20.61 35.21 4.61
CA GLU A 3 -19.52 34.65 5.43
C GLU A 3 -18.44 33.78 4.74
N ILE A 4 -17.42 34.43 4.18
CA ILE A 4 -16.08 33.81 4.05
C ILE A 4 -15.29 34.19 5.30
N LYS A 5 -15.34 33.29 6.30
CA LYS A 5 -14.51 33.35 7.50
C LYS A 5 -13.14 32.74 7.23
N LYS A 6 -12.11 33.56 7.46
CA LYS A 6 -10.81 33.22 8.06
C LYS A 6 -9.89 32.29 7.26
N ARG A 7 -9.10 32.88 6.37
CA ARG A 7 -7.71 32.47 6.14
C ARG A 7 -6.78 33.53 6.72
N ASN A 8 -5.61 33.08 7.20
CA ASN A 8 -4.45 33.86 7.68
C ASN A 8 -4.50 34.36 9.12
N LYS A 9 -4.09 33.47 10.04
CA LYS A 9 -3.53 33.87 11.34
C LYS A 9 -2.31 33.01 11.68
N TYR A 10 -1.19 33.29 11.02
CA TYR A 10 0.15 33.09 11.57
C TYR A 10 1.02 34.28 11.14
N LEU A 11 0.68 35.45 11.69
CA LEU A 11 1.48 36.66 11.64
C LEU A 11 2.49 36.62 12.79
N HIS A 12 3.76 36.75 12.41
CA HIS A 12 4.90 37.33 13.13
C HIS A 12 4.79 37.41 14.67
N LYS A 13 5.54 36.54 15.37
CA LYS A 13 5.88 36.76 16.78
C LYS A 13 7.12 37.66 16.85
N LYS A 14 6.93 38.76 17.58
CA LYS A 14 7.80 39.93 17.73
C LYS A 14 9.21 39.58 18.21
N VAL A 15 10.18 40.28 17.61
CA VAL A 15 11.52 40.51 18.13
C VAL A 15 11.44 41.49 19.29
N THR A 16 11.99 41.13 20.44
CA THR A 16 12.44 42.06 21.48
C THR A 16 13.78 41.54 22.01
N LYS A 17 14.84 42.29 21.71
CA LYS A 17 16.19 42.15 22.28
C LYS A 17 16.15 42.42 23.79
N ASN A 18 16.95 41.65 24.53
CA ASN A 18 17.80 42.15 25.62
C ASN A 18 19.02 41.22 25.71
N GLU A 19 20.20 41.83 25.76
CA GLU A 19 21.52 41.23 25.84
C GLU A 19 21.82 40.78 27.29
N ASP A 20 22.52 39.65 27.45
CA ASP A 20 23.68 39.49 28.37
C ASP A 20 24.27 38.06 28.25
N ILE A 21 25.39 37.98 27.51
CA ILE A 21 26.70 37.31 27.77
C ILE A 21 26.77 35.84 28.30
N VAL A 22 27.27 34.98 27.38
CA VAL A 22 28.29 33.90 27.48
C VAL A 22 28.00 32.62 28.27
N ASP A 23 27.89 31.49 27.56
CA ASP A 23 28.89 30.41 27.60
C ASP A 23 28.69 29.46 26.40
N ASP A 24 29.79 29.18 25.70
CA ASP A 24 29.93 28.18 24.65
C ASP A 24 29.76 26.78 25.25
N GLU A 25 28.88 25.96 24.69
CA GLU A 25 29.10 24.51 24.64
C GLU A 25 28.26 23.86 23.53
N GLU A 26 28.96 23.05 22.75
CA GLU A 26 28.54 22.33 21.56
C GLU A 26 27.25 21.52 21.77
N ASN A 27 26.31 21.64 20.83
CA ASN A 27 25.45 20.50 20.51
C ASN A 27 24.91 20.62 19.08
N GLU A 28 25.76 20.25 18.12
CA GLU A 28 25.30 19.78 16.81
C GLU A 28 24.52 18.47 17.01
N ASN A 29 23.25 18.59 17.40
CA ASN A 29 22.27 17.53 17.17
C ASN A 29 21.18 18.09 16.25
N ILE A 30 21.55 18.25 14.97
CA ILE A 30 20.58 18.27 13.89
C ILE A 30 20.09 16.83 13.76
N GLU A 31 19.30 16.41 14.74
CA GLU A 31 18.58 15.15 14.71
C GLU A 31 17.57 15.34 13.59
N SER A 32 17.94 14.79 12.43
CA SER A 32 17.12 14.61 11.25
C SER A 32 15.73 14.21 11.71
N SER A 33 14.82 15.19 11.75
CA SER A 33 13.40 15.01 11.96
C SER A 33 12.89 14.26 10.74
N TYR A 34 13.16 12.95 10.70
CA TYR A 34 12.49 12.00 9.85
C TYR A 34 11.02 12.14 10.19
N MET A 35 10.33 12.93 9.35
CA MET A 35 8.89 13.00 9.34
C MET A 35 8.43 11.55 9.17
N GLU A 36 7.91 10.94 10.25
CA GLU A 36 7.35 9.61 10.18
C GLU A 36 6.36 9.57 9.01
N PRO A 37 6.37 8.50 8.19
CA PRO A 37 5.47 8.40 7.07
C PRO A 37 4.05 8.63 7.57
N MET A 38 3.38 9.61 6.94
CA MET A 38 2.08 10.14 7.38
C MET A 38 0.97 9.06 7.46
N ASN A 39 1.22 7.88 6.88
CA ASN A 39 0.44 6.67 7.04
C ASN A 39 1.36 5.48 7.38
N PRO A 40 1.11 4.73 8.46
CA PRO A 40 1.86 3.52 8.76
C PRO A 40 1.68 2.49 7.65
N LYS A 41 2.69 1.65 7.43
CA LYS A 41 2.59 0.57 6.44
C LYS A 41 1.53 -0.43 6.89
N TRP A 42 0.85 -1.06 5.93
CA TRP A 42 -0.25 -2.00 6.22
C TRP A 42 0.19 -3.13 7.19
N TYR A 43 1.46 -3.51 7.14
CA TYR A 43 2.04 -4.56 7.96
C TYR A 43 2.53 -4.08 9.34
N GLU A 44 2.62 -2.77 9.60
CA GLU A 44 2.97 -2.21 10.92
C GLU A 44 1.75 -2.14 11.83
N GLU A 45 0.56 -2.00 11.23
CA GLU A 45 -0.71 -1.97 11.95
C GLU A 45 -1.15 -3.34 12.51
N MET A 46 -0.41 -4.40 12.18
CA MET A 46 -0.64 -5.76 12.68
C MET A 46 0.26 -6.04 13.89
N PRO A 47 -0.32 -6.40 15.04
CA PRO A 47 0.45 -6.91 16.18
C PRO A 47 1.31 -8.12 15.77
N LYS A 48 2.44 -8.32 16.49
CA LYS A 48 3.32 -9.47 16.26
C LYS A 48 2.53 -10.77 16.38
N GLU A 49 2.40 -11.48 15.26
CA GLU A 49 1.72 -12.76 15.20
C GLU A 49 2.59 -13.85 15.82
N PRO A 50 1.99 -14.86 16.47
CA PRO A 50 2.71 -16.01 16.96
C PRO A 50 3.36 -16.78 15.80
N ALA A 51 4.59 -17.27 16.04
CA ALA A 51 5.34 -18.04 15.05
C ALA A 51 4.73 -19.43 14.82
N GLU A 52 4.11 -20.00 15.85
CA GLU A 52 3.47 -21.31 15.85
C GLU A 52 2.03 -21.20 16.32
N PHE A 53 1.13 -21.94 15.68
CA PHE A 53 -0.29 -21.96 16.01
C PHE A 53 -0.92 -23.29 15.57
N PRO A 54 -1.99 -23.75 16.25
CA PRO A 54 -2.67 -24.97 15.87
C PRO A 54 -3.29 -24.89 14.47
N GLU A 55 -3.28 -26.01 13.73
CA GLU A 55 -3.97 -26.11 12.45
C GLU A 55 -5.48 -25.88 12.61
N CYS A 56 -6.04 -25.16 11.65
CA CYS A 56 -7.46 -24.87 11.58
C CYS A 56 -8.15 -25.92 10.68
N LYS A 57 -9.38 -26.32 11.02
CA LYS A 57 -10.13 -27.27 10.19
C LYS A 57 -10.47 -26.64 8.84
N GLU A 58 -10.40 -27.42 7.76
CA GLU A 58 -10.68 -26.95 6.39
C GLU A 58 -12.03 -26.21 6.27
N SER A 59 -13.10 -26.75 6.87
CA SER A 59 -14.42 -26.11 6.86
C SER A 59 -14.43 -24.72 7.51
N GLN A 60 -13.62 -24.53 8.56
CA GLN A 60 -13.46 -23.26 9.24
C GLN A 60 -12.60 -22.29 8.42
N ILE A 61 -11.55 -22.78 7.75
CA ILE A 61 -10.73 -21.98 6.82
C ILE A 61 -11.62 -21.42 5.71
N ILE A 62 -12.44 -22.26 5.08
CA ILE A 62 -13.36 -21.84 4.01
C ILE A 62 -14.34 -20.78 4.51
N ALA A 63 -14.95 -20.99 5.68
CA ALA A 63 -15.90 -20.05 6.28
C ALA A 63 -15.23 -18.70 6.60
N LEU A 64 -14.06 -18.72 7.23
CA LEU A 64 -13.29 -17.51 7.56
C LEU A 64 -12.80 -16.78 6.32
N LYS A 65 -12.38 -17.51 5.27
CA LYS A 65 -11.95 -16.92 4.01
C LYS A 65 -13.11 -16.22 3.30
N SER A 66 -14.27 -16.87 3.24
CA SER A 66 -15.49 -16.26 2.69
C SER A 66 -15.89 -15.00 3.45
N GLU A 67 -15.83 -15.04 4.78
CA GLU A 67 -16.09 -13.86 5.60
C GLU A 67 -15.07 -12.75 5.34
N ALA A 68 -13.78 -13.07 5.31
CA ALA A 68 -12.70 -12.11 5.11
C ALA A 68 -12.82 -11.39 3.76
N GLU A 69 -13.19 -12.11 2.70
CA GLU A 69 -13.43 -11.54 1.37
C GLU A 69 -14.55 -10.49 1.42
N VAL A 70 -15.64 -10.82 2.12
CA VAL A 70 -16.77 -9.91 2.28
C VAL A 70 -16.40 -8.70 3.14
N VAL A 71 -15.61 -8.89 4.20
CA VAL A 71 -15.12 -7.79 5.05
C VAL A 71 -14.23 -6.85 4.23
N LEU A 72 -13.22 -7.38 3.53
CA LEU A 72 -12.29 -6.59 2.72
C LEU A 72 -13.04 -5.78 1.67
N LYS A 73 -13.96 -6.41 0.92
CA LYS A 73 -14.77 -5.73 -0.10
C LYS A 73 -15.62 -4.60 0.50
N ARG A 74 -16.23 -4.81 1.67
CA ARG A 74 -17.00 -3.75 2.34
C ARG A 74 -16.11 -2.59 2.77
N GLU A 75 -14.90 -2.88 3.25
CA GLU A 75 -13.94 -1.83 3.62
C GLU A 75 -13.46 -1.04 2.40
N GLU A 76 -13.17 -1.70 1.28
CA GLU A 76 -12.88 -1.05 0.00
C GLU A 76 -14.01 -0.09 -0.43
N GLU A 77 -15.27 -0.57 -0.38
CA GLU A 77 -16.44 0.25 -0.72
C GLU A 77 -16.59 1.46 0.22
N MET A 78 -16.37 1.26 1.52
CA MET A 78 -16.42 2.35 2.50
C MET A 78 -15.31 3.37 2.28
N PHE A 79 -14.09 2.91 2.00
CA PHE A 79 -12.94 3.77 1.69
C PHE A 79 -13.22 4.63 0.46
N ASN A 80 -13.72 4.03 -0.63
CA ASN A 80 -14.05 4.74 -1.86
C ASN A 80 -15.22 5.71 -1.68
N LYS A 81 -16.25 5.35 -0.89
CA LYS A 81 -17.37 6.25 -0.56
C LYS A 81 -16.91 7.47 0.25
N LYS A 82 -16.02 7.27 1.24
CA LYS A 82 -15.45 8.37 2.05
C LYS A 82 -14.65 9.33 1.18
N ALA A 83 -13.85 8.80 0.24
CA ALA A 83 -13.10 9.60 -0.71
C ALA A 83 -14.01 10.55 -1.54
N GLY A 84 -15.16 10.05 -2.00
CA GLY A 84 -16.11 10.87 -2.77
C GLY A 84 -16.87 11.92 -1.95
N ARG A 85 -17.10 11.68 -0.65
CA ARG A 85 -17.84 12.59 0.23
C ARG A 85 -17.01 13.78 0.72
N ASN A 86 -15.70 13.58 0.90
CA ASN A 86 -14.82 14.60 1.45
C ASN A 86 -14.35 15.64 0.40
N GLY A 87 -14.92 15.63 -0.82
CA GLY A 87 -14.50 16.54 -1.88
C GLY A 87 -13.02 16.40 -2.23
N ASN A 88 -12.49 15.17 -2.16
CA ASN A 88 -11.08 14.91 -2.42
C ASN A 88 -10.80 15.05 -3.93
N HIS A 89 -10.53 16.29 -4.37
CA HIS A 89 -10.24 16.63 -5.75
C HIS A 89 -9.04 15.83 -6.29
N ASP A 90 -8.09 15.47 -5.44
CA ASP A 90 -6.90 14.70 -5.83
C ASP A 90 -7.27 13.27 -6.24
N LYS A 91 -8.17 12.61 -5.51
CA LYS A 91 -8.67 11.27 -5.89
C LYS A 91 -9.53 11.31 -7.16
N ALA A 92 -10.32 12.35 -7.36
CA ALA A 92 -11.08 12.54 -8.60
C ALA A 92 -10.15 12.78 -9.81
N TRP A 93 -9.08 13.54 -9.61
CA TRP A 93 -8.04 13.75 -10.61
C TRP A 93 -7.30 12.46 -10.93
N LEU A 94 -6.86 11.69 -9.93
CA LEU A 94 -6.23 10.37 -10.12
C LEU A 94 -7.12 9.42 -10.93
N ARG A 95 -8.43 9.39 -10.65
CA ARG A 95 -9.40 8.59 -11.42
C ARG A 95 -9.45 9.00 -12.90
N THR A 96 -9.37 10.30 -13.17
CA THR A 96 -9.35 10.85 -14.53
C THR A 96 -8.06 10.49 -15.25
N VAL A 97 -6.91 10.59 -14.57
CA VAL A 97 -5.61 10.19 -15.12
C VAL A 97 -5.57 8.70 -15.42
N ILE A 98 -6.04 7.85 -14.51
CA ILE A 98 -6.15 6.40 -14.73
C ILE A 98 -7.02 6.08 -15.96
N SER A 99 -8.10 6.83 -16.18
CA SER A 99 -9.05 6.57 -17.27
C SER A 99 -8.63 7.14 -18.63
N LYS A 100 -8.00 8.32 -18.65
CA LYS A 100 -7.79 9.11 -19.89
C LYS A 100 -6.36 9.54 -20.11
N GLY A 101 -5.49 9.39 -19.12
CA GLY A 101 -4.08 9.76 -19.19
C GLY A 101 -3.28 8.86 -20.12
N THR A 102 -2.05 9.27 -20.41
CA THR A 102 -1.09 8.46 -21.17
C THR A 102 -0.66 7.23 -20.36
N ALA A 103 0.03 6.27 -21.00
CA ALA A 103 0.52 5.09 -20.28
C ALA A 103 1.37 5.45 -19.06
N SER A 104 2.31 6.39 -19.21
CA SER A 104 3.16 6.87 -18.13
C SER A 104 2.35 7.56 -17.01
N ASP A 105 1.38 8.39 -17.37
CA ASP A 105 0.53 9.05 -16.37
C ASP A 105 -0.33 8.04 -15.60
N ARG A 106 -0.84 7.00 -16.29
CA ARG A 106 -1.60 5.92 -15.65
C ARG A 106 -0.75 5.14 -14.66
N VAL A 107 0.50 4.82 -15.03
CA VAL A 107 1.46 4.15 -14.12
C VAL A 107 1.68 5.01 -12.88
N ALA A 108 2.00 6.30 -13.05
CA ALA A 108 2.20 7.21 -11.93
C ALA A 108 0.94 7.31 -11.04
N ALA A 109 -0.25 7.43 -11.64
CA ALA A 109 -1.50 7.49 -10.89
C ALA A 109 -1.81 6.19 -10.14
N TYR A 110 -1.48 5.02 -10.71
CA TYR A 110 -1.60 3.74 -10.00
C TYR A 110 -0.67 3.67 -8.80
N VAL A 111 0.60 4.07 -8.95
CA VAL A 111 1.57 4.09 -7.85
C VAL A 111 1.05 4.93 -6.68
N VAL A 112 0.66 6.18 -6.95
CA VAL A 112 0.13 7.08 -5.90
C VAL A 112 -1.12 6.50 -5.24
N THR A 113 -2.01 5.90 -6.03
CA THR A 113 -3.24 5.27 -5.50
C THR A 113 -2.92 4.09 -4.58
N ILE A 114 -1.92 3.28 -4.94
CA ILE A 114 -1.52 2.11 -4.14
C ILE A 114 -0.79 2.55 -2.87
N GLN A 115 0.11 3.53 -2.96
CA GLN A 115 0.86 4.04 -1.80
C GLN A 115 -0.04 4.75 -0.77
N ASP A 116 -1.11 5.42 -1.20
CA ASP A 116 -2.09 6.06 -0.30
C ASP A 116 -2.79 5.03 0.60
N ALA A 117 -3.25 3.92 0.03
CA ALA A 117 -3.90 2.85 0.79
C ALA A 117 -3.84 1.50 0.04
N PRO A 118 -2.79 0.69 0.24
CA PRO A 118 -2.57 -0.51 -0.57
C PRO A 118 -3.67 -1.55 -0.35
N VAL A 119 -4.14 -1.69 0.90
CA VAL A 119 -5.17 -2.66 1.31
C VAL A 119 -6.47 -2.48 0.55
N TYR A 120 -6.85 -1.24 0.25
CA TYR A 120 -8.13 -0.92 -0.39
C TYR A 120 -8.04 -0.71 -1.91
N ASN A 121 -6.82 -0.76 -2.47
CA ASN A 121 -6.56 -0.47 -3.87
C ASN A 121 -5.93 -1.65 -4.63
N LEU A 122 -6.27 -2.89 -4.23
CA LEU A 122 -5.81 -4.12 -4.91
C LEU A 122 -6.11 -4.13 -6.41
N THR A 123 -7.23 -3.52 -6.83
CA THR A 123 -7.57 -3.41 -8.25
C THR A 123 -6.57 -2.55 -9.02
N ALA A 124 -6.04 -1.48 -8.42
CA ALA A 124 -4.99 -0.66 -9.02
C ALA A 124 -3.71 -1.47 -9.22
N LEU A 125 -3.29 -2.22 -8.19
CA LEU A 125 -2.12 -3.10 -8.27
C LEU A 125 -2.29 -4.19 -9.34
N ARG A 126 -3.46 -4.84 -9.38
CA ARG A 126 -3.78 -5.85 -10.41
C ARG A 126 -3.69 -5.27 -11.82
N ASN A 127 -4.23 -4.07 -12.03
CA ASN A 127 -4.15 -3.42 -13.33
C ASN A 127 -2.71 -3.08 -13.71
N LEU A 128 -1.89 -2.62 -12.76
CA LEU A 128 -0.48 -2.30 -12.99
C LEU A 128 0.33 -3.56 -13.34
N VAL A 129 0.12 -4.68 -12.62
CA VAL A 129 0.74 -5.97 -12.96
C VAL A 129 0.34 -6.42 -14.38
N ASN A 130 -0.93 -6.24 -14.76
CA ASN A 130 -1.41 -6.58 -16.10
C ASN A 130 -0.87 -5.67 -17.23
N MET A 131 -0.18 -4.57 -16.91
CA MET A 131 0.50 -3.73 -17.90
C MET A 131 1.86 -4.29 -18.33
N VAL A 132 2.41 -5.27 -17.60
CA VAL A 132 3.65 -5.97 -17.98
C VAL A 132 3.35 -6.87 -19.18
N LYS A 133 3.67 -6.38 -20.39
CA LYS A 133 3.39 -7.07 -21.66
C LYS A 133 4.57 -6.95 -22.63
N VAL A 134 4.89 -8.07 -23.29
CA VAL A 134 6.01 -8.22 -24.24
C VAL A 134 5.92 -7.25 -25.43
N SER A 135 4.72 -6.97 -25.93
CA SER A 135 4.49 -6.16 -27.14
C SER A 135 4.92 -4.69 -27.01
N LYS A 136 5.16 -4.19 -25.78
CA LYS A 136 5.50 -2.79 -25.53
C LYS A 136 6.77 -2.65 -24.70
N LYS A 137 7.91 -3.08 -25.25
CA LYS A 137 9.18 -3.23 -24.52
C LYS A 137 9.58 -2.03 -23.65
N LYS A 138 9.56 -0.79 -24.17
CA LYS A 138 9.91 0.42 -23.38
C LYS A 138 8.94 0.70 -22.23
N GLU A 139 7.62 0.64 -22.48
CA GLU A 139 6.59 0.83 -21.45
C GLU A 139 6.66 -0.30 -20.41
N CYS A 140 6.89 -1.53 -20.87
CA CYS A 140 7.04 -2.71 -20.02
C CYS A 140 8.20 -2.58 -19.03
N LEU A 141 9.39 -2.17 -19.49
CA LEU A 141 10.56 -1.95 -18.61
C LEU A 141 10.25 -0.97 -17.48
N VAL A 142 9.66 0.19 -17.82
CA VAL A 142 9.28 1.21 -16.82
C VAL A 142 8.27 0.65 -15.82
N VAL A 143 7.27 -0.10 -16.27
CA VAL A 143 6.28 -0.74 -15.39
C VAL A 143 6.94 -1.78 -14.47
N MET A 144 7.89 -2.56 -14.98
CA MET A 144 8.60 -3.57 -14.18
C MET A 144 9.50 -2.94 -13.11
N GLU A 145 10.25 -1.89 -13.45
CA GLU A 145 11.04 -1.11 -12.48
C GLU A 145 10.14 -0.49 -11.41
N THR A 146 9.03 0.12 -11.84
CA THR A 146 8.03 0.72 -10.94
C THR A 146 7.42 -0.31 -9.99
N LEU A 147 7.04 -1.49 -10.50
CA LEU A 147 6.49 -2.57 -9.68
C LEU A 147 7.53 -3.12 -8.70
N THR A 148 8.78 -3.27 -9.13
CA THR A 148 9.88 -3.74 -8.28
C THR A 148 10.08 -2.81 -7.09
N GLU A 149 10.15 -1.50 -7.35
CA GLU A 149 10.24 -0.49 -6.31
C GLU A 149 9.03 -0.55 -5.39
N LEU A 150 7.80 -0.52 -5.94
CA LEU A 150 6.57 -0.53 -5.14
C LEU A 150 6.45 -1.77 -4.24
N PHE A 151 6.85 -2.95 -4.75
CA PHE A 151 6.90 -4.16 -3.94
C PHE A 151 7.91 -4.02 -2.80
N HIS A 152 9.10 -3.49 -3.08
CA HIS A 152 10.16 -3.34 -2.10
C HIS A 152 9.84 -2.30 -1.02
N SER A 153 9.31 -1.13 -1.42
CA SER A 153 9.11 0.04 -0.55
C SER A 153 7.82 -0.02 0.27
N ASP A 154 6.73 -0.50 -0.31
CA ASP A 154 5.38 -0.30 0.24
C ASP A 154 4.62 -1.59 0.55
N LEU A 155 4.83 -2.64 -0.23
CA LEU A 155 3.96 -3.82 -0.18
C LEU A 155 4.56 -4.98 0.60
N LEU A 156 5.87 -5.24 0.48
CA LEU A 156 6.50 -6.39 1.14
C LEU A 156 6.89 -6.06 2.58
N ARG A 157 6.53 -6.95 3.51
CA ARG A 157 6.98 -6.90 4.90
C ARG A 157 8.46 -7.30 4.96
N PRO A 158 9.35 -6.50 5.56
CA PRO A 158 10.75 -6.88 5.77
C PRO A 158 10.88 -8.17 6.61
N GLY A 159 11.82 -9.05 6.24
CA GLY A 159 12.18 -10.22 7.04
C GLY A 159 11.16 -11.36 7.09
N ARG A 160 10.03 -11.28 6.36
CA ARG A 160 9.01 -12.35 6.32
C ARG A 160 8.44 -12.53 4.91
N LYS A 161 8.28 -13.79 4.48
CA LYS A 161 7.59 -14.11 3.22
C LYS A 161 6.08 -13.85 3.35
N LEU A 162 5.45 -13.44 2.25
CA LEU A 162 3.99 -13.34 2.16
C LEU A 162 3.36 -14.72 2.44
N ARG A 163 2.32 -14.76 3.26
CA ARG A 163 1.56 -15.96 3.60
C ARG A 163 0.25 -16.03 2.85
N LYS A 164 -0.20 -17.24 2.54
CA LYS A 164 -1.58 -17.48 2.12
C LYS A 164 -2.53 -17.32 3.30
N PHE A 165 -3.82 -17.15 3.03
CA PHE A 165 -4.84 -17.03 4.08
C PHE A 165 -4.86 -18.24 5.03
N GLU A 166 -4.72 -19.46 4.50
CA GLU A 166 -4.66 -20.71 5.26
C GLU A 166 -3.44 -20.83 6.17
N GLN A 167 -2.38 -20.04 5.91
CA GLN A 167 -1.12 -20.04 6.66
C GLN A 167 -1.09 -18.98 7.77
N GLN A 168 -2.22 -18.34 8.07
CA GLN A 168 -2.36 -17.37 9.14
C GLN A 168 -2.83 -18.05 10.43
N PRO A 169 -2.62 -17.46 11.62
CA PRO A 169 -3.07 -18.00 12.90
C PRO A 169 -4.60 -17.91 13.08
N LEU A 170 -5.37 -18.54 12.18
CA LEU A 170 -6.83 -18.50 12.11
C LEU A 170 -7.48 -19.08 13.38
N SER A 171 -6.88 -20.11 13.97
CA SER A 171 -7.32 -20.75 15.22
C SER A 171 -7.25 -19.81 16.42
N LEU A 172 -6.27 -18.89 16.42
CA LEU A 172 -6.04 -17.92 17.49
C LEU A 172 -6.75 -16.58 17.24
N LEU A 173 -7.56 -16.46 16.18
CA LEU A 173 -8.21 -15.21 15.82
C LEU A 173 -9.01 -14.58 16.98
N GLN A 174 -9.71 -15.40 17.77
CA GLN A 174 -10.47 -14.90 18.92
C GLN A 174 -9.56 -14.32 20.01
N GLU A 175 -8.43 -14.97 20.28
CA GLU A 175 -7.44 -14.56 21.29
C GLU A 175 -6.71 -13.28 20.83
N LEU A 176 -6.22 -13.28 19.60
CA LEU A 176 -5.53 -12.13 18.98
C LEU A 176 -6.39 -10.87 18.95
N THR A 177 -7.71 -11.04 18.88
CA THR A 177 -8.66 -9.92 18.82
C THR A 177 -9.27 -9.59 20.18
N SER A 178 -9.00 -10.40 21.21
CA SER A 178 -9.67 -10.32 22.52
C SER A 178 -11.20 -10.26 22.41
N GLY A 179 -11.77 -10.92 21.40
CA GLY A 179 -13.20 -10.87 21.07
C GLY A 179 -13.71 -9.53 20.51
N ASN A 180 -12.83 -8.55 20.23
CA ASN A 180 -13.23 -7.28 19.64
C ASN A 180 -13.60 -7.45 18.16
N ALA A 181 -14.85 -7.16 17.81
CA ALA A 181 -15.36 -7.33 16.45
C ALA A 181 -14.67 -6.42 15.40
N MET A 182 -14.22 -5.22 15.78
CA MET A 182 -13.53 -4.30 14.86
C MET A 182 -12.11 -4.76 14.60
N THR A 183 -11.38 -5.14 15.65
CA THR A 183 -10.04 -5.72 15.53
C THR A 183 -10.09 -7.00 14.70
N ARG A 184 -11.08 -7.87 14.93
CA ARG A 184 -11.28 -9.09 14.15
C ARG A 184 -11.47 -8.83 12.66
N LYS A 185 -12.31 -7.85 12.30
CA LYS A 185 -12.49 -7.44 10.89
C LYS A 185 -11.16 -6.97 10.29
N LYS A 186 -10.40 -6.15 11.01
CA LYS A 186 -9.09 -5.65 10.57
C LYS A 186 -8.10 -6.79 10.29
N TYR A 187 -8.01 -7.78 11.18
CA TYR A 187 -7.18 -8.98 10.97
C TYR A 187 -7.59 -9.75 9.72
N LEU A 188 -8.88 -10.03 9.57
CA LEU A 188 -9.39 -10.75 8.40
C LEU A 188 -9.10 -9.99 7.09
N SER A 189 -9.30 -8.67 7.07
CA SER A 189 -8.98 -7.83 5.91
C SER A 189 -7.51 -7.90 5.54
N TYR A 190 -6.60 -7.77 6.51
CA TYR A 190 -5.17 -7.80 6.23
C TYR A 190 -4.66 -9.18 5.83
N TRP A 191 -5.16 -10.25 6.45
CA TRP A 191 -4.82 -11.61 6.03
C TRP A 191 -5.31 -11.92 4.62
N MET A 192 -6.51 -11.45 4.26
CA MET A 192 -7.04 -11.64 2.91
C MET A 192 -6.30 -10.76 1.89
N PHE A 193 -5.94 -9.54 2.28
CA PHE A 193 -5.07 -8.68 1.49
C PHE A 193 -3.71 -9.35 1.23
N GLU A 194 -3.08 -9.95 2.23
CA GLU A 194 -1.79 -10.64 2.08
C GLU A 194 -1.89 -11.82 1.10
N ASP A 195 -2.98 -12.60 1.13
CA ASP A 195 -3.26 -13.69 0.18
C ASP A 195 -3.36 -13.18 -1.26
N HIS A 196 -4.09 -12.08 -1.47
CA HIS A 196 -4.21 -11.42 -2.76
C HIS A 196 -2.90 -10.82 -3.25
N LEU A 197 -2.17 -10.16 -2.35
CA LEU A 197 -0.86 -9.57 -2.64
C LEU A 197 0.14 -10.66 -3.06
N LYS A 198 0.14 -11.80 -2.37
CA LYS A 198 0.96 -12.97 -2.73
C LYS A 198 0.64 -13.49 -4.13
N SER A 199 -0.65 -13.57 -4.45
CA SER A 199 -1.11 -14.01 -5.76
C SER A 199 -0.71 -13.05 -6.88
N LEU A 200 -0.82 -11.73 -6.64
CA LEU A 200 -0.39 -10.69 -7.59
C LEU A 200 1.12 -10.66 -7.76
N TYR A 201 1.88 -10.86 -6.67
CA TYR A 201 3.34 -10.97 -6.74
C TYR A 201 3.76 -12.19 -7.59
N ALA A 202 3.12 -13.34 -7.40
CA ALA A 202 3.39 -14.52 -8.23
C ALA A 202 3.07 -14.26 -9.72
N GLN A 203 1.97 -13.56 -10.03
CA GLN A 203 1.65 -13.16 -11.40
C GLN A 203 2.70 -12.22 -11.99
N PHE A 204 3.21 -11.27 -11.20
CA PHE A 204 4.29 -10.38 -11.61
C PHE A 204 5.58 -11.16 -11.91
N ILE A 205 6.00 -12.07 -11.04
CA ILE A 205 7.18 -12.93 -11.29
C ILE A 205 7.01 -13.78 -12.56
N HIS A 206 5.82 -14.33 -12.79
CA HIS A 206 5.54 -15.06 -14.02
C HIS A 206 5.63 -14.15 -15.26
N ALA A 207 5.11 -12.92 -15.18
CA ALA A 207 5.22 -11.95 -16.27
C ALA A 207 6.68 -11.58 -16.56
N LEU A 208 7.52 -11.44 -15.52
CA LEU A 208 8.97 -11.22 -15.67
C LEU A 208 9.65 -12.37 -16.41
N ASP A 209 9.34 -13.62 -16.02
CA ASP A 209 9.90 -14.81 -16.67
C ASP A 209 9.57 -14.84 -18.18
N VAL A 210 8.31 -14.59 -18.52
CA VAL A 210 7.86 -14.53 -19.93
C VAL A 210 8.57 -13.42 -20.72
N VAL A 211 8.66 -12.21 -20.17
CA VAL A 211 9.33 -11.08 -20.84
C VAL A 211 10.83 -11.35 -21.01
N SER A 212 11.49 -11.95 -20.02
CA SER A 212 12.91 -12.26 -20.10
C SER A 212 13.23 -13.24 -21.23
N LYS A 213 12.40 -14.28 -21.41
CA LYS A 213 12.57 -15.28 -22.47
C LYS A 213 12.42 -14.69 -23.88
N ASP A 214 11.41 -13.82 -24.09
CA ASP A 214 11.23 -13.12 -25.38
C ASP A 214 12.45 -12.26 -25.75
N THR A 215 13.04 -11.58 -24.76
CA THR A 215 14.24 -10.77 -25.04
C THR A 215 15.39 -11.63 -25.52
N VAL A 216 15.62 -12.80 -24.91
CA VAL A 216 16.70 -13.72 -25.29
C VAL A 216 16.46 -14.30 -26.69
N ASP A 217 15.23 -14.72 -27.00
CA ASP A 217 14.92 -15.30 -28.32
C ASP A 217 15.07 -14.27 -29.44
N ALA A 218 14.68 -13.01 -29.21
CA ALA A 218 14.89 -11.91 -30.17
C ALA A 218 16.36 -11.61 -30.48
N TYR A 219 17.30 -11.97 -29.59
CA TYR A 219 18.74 -11.88 -29.84
C TYR A 219 19.30 -13.14 -30.52
N ARG A 220 18.68 -14.32 -30.34
CA ARG A 220 19.10 -15.57 -31.01
C ARG A 220 18.70 -15.61 -32.48
N GLU A 221 17.59 -15.01 -32.86
CA GLU A 221 17.12 -14.96 -34.26
C GLU A 221 17.92 -13.98 -35.13
N LYS A 222 18.74 -13.10 -34.52
CA LYS A 222 19.56 -12.10 -35.22
C LYS A 222 21.05 -12.47 -35.33
N ALA A 223 21.45 -13.66 -34.89
CA ALA A 223 22.82 -14.18 -34.92
C ALA A 223 22.90 -15.38 -35.86
#